data_AF-A0AB73GZA9-F1
#
_entry.id   AF-A0AB73GZA9-F1
#
_cell.length_a   1.000
_cell.length_b   1.000
_cell.length_c   1.000
_cell.angle_alpha   90.00
_cell.angle_beta   90.00
_cell.angle_gamma   90.00
#
_symmetry.space_group_name_H-M   'P 1'
#
loop_
_entity.id
_entity.type
_entity.pdbx_description
1 polymer ?
#
loop_
_entity_poly.entity_id
_entity_poly.type
_entity_poly.pdbx_seq_one_letter_code
_entity_poly.pdbx_strand_id
1 'polypeptide(L)'
;MQNLADAVLQYLWFLNFCEEEELSLDASVKQIESVIYEVKSSFTDEERRALQDAARRSLASWLREPDRHGYTPRSLLTSQQREFLEQIAEGHFSGAPLDDDEA
;
A
#
# COMPACT_ATOMS: atom_id res chain seq x y z
N MET A 1 1.85 10.59 -12.49
CA MET A 1 2.53 9.37 -12.02
C MET A 1 3.86 9.29 -12.74
N GLN A 2 4.98 9.42 -12.02
CA GLN A 2 6.35 9.11 -12.46
C GLN A 2 7.35 9.52 -11.36
N ASN A 3 7.23 8.92 -10.18
CA ASN A 3 8.30 8.90 -9.20
C ASN A 3 8.46 7.48 -8.64
N LEU A 4 9.65 7.18 -8.11
CA LEU A 4 10.00 5.83 -7.65
C LEU A 4 9.14 5.39 -6.46
N ALA A 5 8.75 6.32 -5.59
CA ALA A 5 7.89 6.04 -4.44
C ALA A 5 6.48 5.58 -4.82
N ASP A 6 5.88 6.13 -5.89
CA ASP A 6 4.60 5.66 -6.45
C ASP A 6 4.73 4.19 -6.91
N ALA A 7 5.86 3.82 -7.52
CA ALA A 7 6.12 2.46 -8.00
C ALA A 7 6.41 1.47 -6.86
N VAL A 8 7.19 1.87 -5.84
CA VAL A 8 7.42 1.07 -4.63
C VAL A 8 6.10 0.84 -3.88
N LEU A 9 5.24 1.85 -3.79
CA LEU A 9 3.91 1.70 -3.20
C LEU A 9 3.02 0.73 -4.00
N GLN A 10 3.05 0.80 -5.34
CA GLN A 10 2.32 -0.13 -6.20
C GLN A 10 2.83 -1.57 -6.07
N TYR A 11 4.14 -1.76 -5.89
CA TYR A 11 4.71 -3.08 -5.65
C TYR A 11 4.34 -3.64 -4.27
N LEU A 12 4.44 -2.83 -3.21
CA LEU A 12 3.97 -3.21 -1.87
C LEU A 12 2.46 -3.51 -1.87
N TRP A 13 1.65 -2.73 -2.60
CA TRP A 13 0.22 -3.00 -2.78
C TRP A 13 -0.02 -4.36 -3.45
N PHE A 14 0.68 -4.63 -4.57
CA PHE A 14 0.58 -5.92 -5.26
C PHE A 14 0.92 -7.07 -4.30
N LEU A 15 2.05 -7.01 -3.59
CA LEU A 15 2.47 -8.10 -2.69
C LEU A 15 1.45 -8.40 -1.56
N ASN A 16 0.69 -7.41 -1.09
CA ASN A 16 -0.27 -7.59 0.00
C ASN A 16 -1.67 -7.99 -0.47
N PHE A 17 -2.01 -7.75 -1.75
CA PHE A 17 -3.39 -7.90 -2.26
C PHE A 17 -3.48 -8.64 -3.62
N CYS A 18 -2.41 -9.28 -4.07
CA CYS A 18 -2.41 -10.18 -5.22
C CYS A 18 -3.12 -11.50 -4.89
N GLU A 19 -3.65 -12.17 -5.91
CA GLU A 19 -4.25 -13.49 -5.76
C GLU A 19 -3.15 -14.58 -5.74
N GLU A 20 -3.39 -15.73 -5.09
CA GLU A 20 -2.39 -16.82 -5.01
C GLU A 20 -1.97 -17.36 -6.39
N GLU A 21 -2.83 -17.17 -7.39
CA GLU A 21 -2.59 -17.51 -8.80
C GLU A 21 -1.52 -16.63 -9.45
N GLU A 22 -1.32 -15.40 -8.94
CA GLU A 22 -0.30 -14.46 -9.38
C GLU A 22 1.03 -14.63 -8.63
N LEU A 23 0.96 -14.86 -7.31
CA LEU A 23 2.12 -15.06 -6.43
C LEU A 23 1.72 -15.87 -5.19
N SER A 24 2.46 -16.93 -4.87
CA SER A 24 2.16 -17.73 -3.68
C SER A 24 2.40 -16.96 -2.38
N LEU A 25 1.58 -17.23 -1.35
CA LEU A 25 1.63 -16.55 -0.06
C LEU A 25 3.02 -16.59 0.60
N ASP A 26 3.73 -17.72 0.55
CA ASP A 26 5.11 -17.84 1.07
C ASP A 26 6.09 -16.92 0.31
N ALA A 27 5.90 -16.75 -1.00
CA ALA A 27 6.72 -15.84 -1.80
C ALA A 27 6.36 -14.37 -1.56
N SER A 28 5.08 -14.03 -1.45
CA SER A 28 4.64 -12.66 -1.18
C SER A 28 5.11 -12.18 0.20
N VAL A 29 4.95 -13.00 1.25
CA VAL A 29 5.46 -12.72 2.61
C VAL A 29 6.96 -12.46 2.60
N LYS A 30 7.76 -13.32 1.95
CA LYS A 30 9.23 -13.14 1.86
C LYS A 30 9.62 -11.84 1.14
N GLN A 31 8.90 -11.45 0.08
CA GLN A 31 9.15 -10.18 -0.60
C GLN A 31 8.72 -8.99 0.27
N ILE A 32 7.59 -9.07 0.98
CA ILE A 32 7.13 -8.05 1.93
C ILE A 32 8.18 -7.81 3.00
N GLU A 33 8.66 -8.88 3.65
CA GLU A 33 9.73 -8.80 4.66
C GLU A 33 11.01 -8.17 4.09
N SER A 34 11.42 -8.57 2.89
CA SER A 34 12.62 -8.03 2.23
C SER A 34 12.49 -6.54 1.89
N VAL A 35 11.34 -6.09 1.37
CA VAL A 35 11.13 -4.66 1.04
C VAL A 35 11.02 -3.83 2.31
N ILE A 36 10.33 -4.31 3.35
CA ILE A 36 10.23 -3.63 4.64
C ILE A 36 11.60 -3.52 5.31
N TYR A 37 12.46 -4.53 5.16
CA TYR A 37 13.84 -4.46 5.63
C TYR A 37 14.58 -3.30 4.95
N GLU A 38 14.62 -3.25 3.61
CA GLU A 38 15.30 -2.18 2.86
C GLU A 38 14.75 -0.78 3.17
N VAL A 39 13.43 -0.63 3.35
CA VAL A 39 12.81 0.63 3.77
C VAL A 39 13.24 1.07 5.17
N LYS A 40 13.64 0.13 6.05
CA LYS A 40 14.12 0.41 7.41
C LYS A 40 15.64 0.56 7.52
N SER A 41 16.41 -0.16 6.71
CA SER A 41 17.87 -0.25 6.78
C SER A 41 18.60 0.65 5.78
N SER A 42 18.06 0.81 4.58
CA SER A 42 18.75 1.41 3.43
C SER A 42 18.16 2.76 3.00
N PHE A 43 16.85 2.95 3.13
CA PHE A 43 16.20 4.19 2.67
C PHE A 43 16.58 5.39 3.54
N THR A 44 16.87 6.51 2.88
CA THR A 44 17.00 7.84 3.49
C THR A 44 15.67 8.32 4.11
N ASP A 45 15.73 9.39 4.91
CA ASP A 45 14.53 10.02 5.46
C ASP A 45 13.67 10.66 4.37
N GLU A 46 14.30 11.22 3.33
CA GLU A 46 13.66 11.76 2.14
C GLU A 46 12.91 10.67 1.34
N GLU A 47 13.51 9.50 1.13
CA GLU A 47 12.87 8.38 0.42
C GLU A 47 11.69 7.81 1.20
N ARG A 48 11.85 7.61 2.52
CA ARG A 48 10.75 7.21 3.42
C ARG A 48 9.61 8.23 3.39
N ARG A 49 9.93 9.53 3.39
CA ARG A 49 8.93 10.60 3.30
C ARG A 49 8.25 10.64 1.92
N ALA A 50 8.97 10.40 0.84
CA ALA A 50 8.40 10.29 -0.49
C ALA A 50 7.41 9.11 -0.62
N LEU A 51 7.69 8.00 0.06
CA LEU A 51 6.79 6.84 0.16
C LEU A 51 5.54 7.13 1.00
N GLN A 52 5.67 7.81 2.15
CA GLN A 52 4.52 8.32 2.91
C GLN A 52 3.65 9.24 2.04
N ASP A 53 4.26 10.17 1.31
CA ASP A 53 3.54 11.10 0.43
C ASP A 53 2.89 10.39 -0.76
N ALA A 54 3.46 9.28 -1.25
CA ALA A 54 2.81 8.41 -2.23
C ALA A 54 1.54 7.77 -1.64
N ALA A 55 1.60 7.23 -0.42
CA ALA A 55 0.44 6.65 0.25
C ALA A 55 -0.66 7.69 0.51
N ARG A 56 -0.29 8.90 0.96
CA ARG A 56 -1.22 10.05 1.11
C ARG A 56 -1.88 10.46 -0.21
N ARG A 57 -1.12 10.53 -1.32
CA ARG A 57 -1.65 10.81 -2.67
C ARG A 57 -2.62 9.71 -3.12
N SER A 58 -2.28 8.44 -2.86
CA SER A 58 -3.14 7.31 -3.12
C SER A 58 -4.43 7.43 -2.31
N LEU A 59 -4.40 7.53 -0.98
CA LEU A 59 -5.60 7.76 -0.15
C LEU A 59 -6.47 8.90 -0.67
N ALA A 60 -5.90 10.07 -0.97
CA ALA A 60 -6.65 11.21 -1.50
C ALA A 60 -7.32 10.92 -2.87
N SER A 61 -6.68 10.12 -3.73
CA SER A 61 -7.29 9.68 -5.00
C SER A 61 -8.28 8.51 -4.82
N TRP A 62 -8.05 7.65 -3.82
CA TRP A 62 -8.88 6.49 -3.48
C TRP A 62 -10.03 6.84 -2.52
N LEU A 63 -10.15 8.13 -2.12
CA LEU A 63 -11.26 8.70 -1.32
C LEU A 63 -11.92 9.94 -1.97
N ARG A 64 -11.57 10.29 -3.20
CA ARG A 64 -12.16 11.44 -3.92
C ARG A 64 -13.68 11.24 -4.09
N GLU A 65 -14.44 12.28 -3.76
CA GLU A 65 -15.90 12.34 -3.95
C GLU A 65 -16.32 12.06 -5.41
N PRO A 66 -17.56 11.59 -5.65
CA PRO A 66 -18.08 11.41 -7.01
C PRO A 66 -17.95 12.71 -7.80
N ASP A 67 -17.56 12.61 -9.06
CA ASP A 67 -17.55 13.80 -9.92
C ASP A 67 -18.98 14.30 -10.22
N ARG A 68 -19.08 15.44 -10.93
CA ARG A 68 -20.36 16.05 -11.32
C ARG A 68 -21.27 15.15 -12.20
N HIS A 69 -20.80 14.01 -12.66
CA HIS A 69 -21.54 13.00 -13.41
C HIS A 69 -21.93 11.78 -12.55
N GLY A 70 -21.65 11.82 -11.24
CA GLY A 70 -21.83 10.69 -10.33
C GLY A 70 -20.75 9.61 -10.46
N TYR A 71 -19.70 9.85 -11.24
CA TYR A 71 -18.62 8.90 -11.40
C TYR A 71 -17.61 9.07 -10.25
N THR A 72 -17.73 8.21 -9.25
CA THR A 72 -16.62 7.89 -8.35
C THR A 72 -15.76 6.84 -9.06
N PRO A 73 -14.42 6.97 -9.15
CA PRO A 73 -13.54 6.00 -9.84
C PRO A 73 -13.44 4.59 -9.20
N ARG A 74 -14.47 4.14 -8.47
CA ARG A 74 -14.29 3.38 -7.23
C ARG A 74 -15.40 2.39 -6.92
N SER A 75 -15.02 1.12 -6.83
CA SER A 75 -15.46 0.26 -5.72
C SER A 75 -14.84 0.78 -4.41
N LEU A 76 -15.51 0.57 -3.28
CA LEU A 76 -14.97 0.95 -1.95
C LEU A 76 -13.62 0.23 -1.72
N LEU A 77 -12.64 0.94 -1.14
CA LEU A 77 -11.50 0.26 -0.49
C LEU A 77 -12.07 -0.71 0.56
N THR A 78 -11.49 -1.90 0.69
CA THR A 78 -11.73 -2.69 1.92
C THR A 78 -11.12 -1.95 3.12
N SER A 79 -11.59 -2.24 4.34
CA SER A 79 -11.03 -1.65 5.56
C SER A 79 -9.52 -1.89 5.64
N GLN A 80 -9.09 -3.13 5.39
CA GLN A 80 -7.69 -3.56 5.34
C GLN A 80 -6.85 -2.78 4.31
N GLN A 81 -7.36 -2.57 3.08
CA GLN A 81 -6.68 -1.79 2.04
C GLN A 81 -6.55 -0.30 2.39
N ARG A 82 -7.54 0.27 3.08
CA ARG A 82 -7.44 1.63 3.62
C ARG A 82 -6.37 1.68 4.71
N GLU A 83 -6.46 0.80 5.71
CA GLU A 83 -5.55 0.78 6.86
C GLU A 83 -4.10 0.59 6.42
N PHE A 84 -3.82 -0.32 5.48
CA PHE A 84 -2.50 -0.49 4.88
C PHE A 84 -1.91 0.82 4.31
N LEU A 85 -2.72 1.60 3.59
CA LEU A 85 -2.27 2.90 3.06
C LEU A 85 -2.13 3.95 4.18
N GLU A 86 -2.96 3.90 5.22
CA GLU A 86 -2.89 4.81 6.37
C GLU A 86 -1.62 4.56 7.20
N GLN A 87 -1.28 3.30 7.49
CA GLN A 87 -0.03 2.90 8.14
C GLN A 87 1.20 3.43 7.37
N ILE A 88 1.28 3.21 6.05
CA ILE A 88 2.37 3.74 5.22
C ILE A 88 2.36 5.28 5.21
N ALA A 89 1.20 5.92 5.21
CA ALA A 89 1.08 7.37 5.27
C ALA A 89 1.50 7.96 6.64
N GLU A 90 1.45 7.20 7.72
CA GLU A 90 1.94 7.58 9.06
C GLU A 90 3.44 7.26 9.25
N GLY A 91 4.02 6.46 8.35
CA GLY A 91 5.42 6.01 8.42
C GLY A 91 5.60 4.66 9.12
N HIS A 92 4.51 3.94 9.35
CA HIS A 92 4.51 2.57 9.83
C HIS A 92 4.63 1.60 8.64
N PHE A 93 5.82 1.02 8.50
CA PHE A 93 6.13 0.07 7.42
C PHE A 93 6.04 -1.38 7.95
N SER A 94 4.91 -2.02 7.68
CA SER A 94 4.58 -3.43 7.96
C SER A 94 3.93 -4.06 6.73
N GLY A 95 3.66 -5.37 6.78
CA GLY A 95 2.64 -5.96 5.89
C GLY A 95 1.25 -5.40 6.21
N ALA A 96 0.28 -5.71 5.36
CA ALA A 96 -1.13 -5.45 5.65
C ALA A 96 -1.55 -6.17 6.94
N PRO A 97 -2.48 -5.61 7.72
CA PRO A 97 -3.04 -6.30 8.87
C PRO A 97 -3.72 -7.60 8.42
N LEU A 98 -3.52 -8.66 9.20
CA LEU A 98 -4.23 -9.93 9.03
C LEU A 98 -5.68 -9.73 9.47
N ASP A 99 -6.63 -10.38 8.81
CA ASP A 99 -8.02 -10.40 9.29
C ASP A 99 -8.08 -11.27 10.57
N ASP A 100 -8.36 -10.64 11.71
CA ASP A 100 -8.58 -11.30 13.01
C ASP A 100 -9.93 -12.08 13.07
N ASP A 101 -10.67 -12.18 11.96
CA ASP A 101 -12.03 -12.76 11.87
C ASP A 101 -12.05 -14.30 11.64
N GLU A 102 -10.91 -15.00 11.67
CA GLU A 102 -10.85 -16.48 11.76
C GLU A 102 -10.26 -16.97 13.09
N ALA A 103 -11.10 -17.00 14.13
CA ALA A 103 -10.82 -17.59 15.46
C ALA A 103 -12.02 -18.35 16.05
#